data_AF-A0A3D5MWP4-F1
#
_entry.id   AF-A0A3D5MWP4-F1
#
_cell.length_a   1.000
_cell.length_b   1.000
_cell.length_c   1.000
_cell.angle_alpha   90.00
_cell.angle_beta   90.00
_cell.angle_gamma   90.00
#
_symmetry.space_group_name_H-M   'P 1'
#
loop_
_entity.id
_entity.type
_entity.pdbx_description
1 polymer ?
#
loop_
_entity_poly.entity_id
_entity_poly.type
_entity_poly.pdbx_seq_one_letter_code
_entity_poly.pdbx_strand_id
1 'polypeptide(L)'
;MFKKQILQKLKGYNEVLYAEDYDFLCRVILNKYNVKYIDKPLIKYRVRFSGINKSKQYYQEIVSQIVNENYRQALKNRKIYNPSEYIKRLDSNIVEKFKVNNMKFEEAKELIRENKKIIGIINILFLLLKSKIKRKEMINKFCLNCVCKFE
;
A
#
# COMPACT_ATOMS: atom_id res chain seq x y z
N MET A 1 -11.57 7.05 -13.81
CA MET A 1 -12.91 7.68 -13.91
C MET A 1 -13.99 6.61 -13.73
N PHE A 2 -15.18 6.97 -13.25
CA PHE A 2 -16.27 6.03 -13.02
C PHE A 2 -17.63 6.69 -13.29
N LYS A 3 -18.67 5.89 -13.58
CA LYS A 3 -20.04 6.37 -13.77
C LYS A 3 -20.65 6.82 -12.43
N LYS A 4 -21.47 7.88 -12.44
CA LYS A 4 -22.19 8.39 -11.24
C LYS A 4 -22.96 7.31 -10.48
N GLN A 5 -23.56 6.36 -11.20
CA GLN A 5 -24.32 5.25 -10.64
C GLN A 5 -23.48 4.37 -9.69
N ILE A 6 -22.17 4.23 -9.95
CA ILE A 6 -21.27 3.46 -9.08
C ILE A 6 -21.14 4.16 -7.72
N LEU A 7 -20.98 5.48 -7.72
CA LEU A 7 -20.88 6.27 -6.49
C LEU A 7 -22.17 6.18 -5.66
N GLN A 8 -23.33 6.24 -6.32
CA GLN A 8 -24.64 6.10 -5.67
C GLN A 8 -24.82 4.72 -5.06
N LYS A 9 -24.49 3.64 -5.79
CA LYS A 9 -24.61 2.27 -5.27
C LYS A 9 -23.66 2.02 -4.10
N LEU A 10 -22.44 2.53 -4.19
CA LEU A 10 -21.41 2.35 -3.17
C LEU A 10 -21.50 3.35 -2.01
N LYS A 11 -22.48 4.27 -2.04
CA LYS A 11 -22.67 5.34 -1.06
C LYS A 11 -21.42 6.21 -0.86
N GLY A 12 -20.68 6.46 -1.93
CA GLY A 12 -19.51 7.33 -1.89
C GLY A 12 -18.24 6.70 -1.31
N TYR A 13 -17.33 7.57 -0.85
CA TYR A 13 -16.08 7.21 -0.18
C TYR A 13 -16.33 6.96 1.31
N ASN A 14 -15.64 5.97 1.87
CA ASN A 14 -15.60 5.78 3.31
C ASN A 14 -14.48 6.64 3.92
N GLU A 15 -14.60 6.94 5.21
CA GLU A 15 -13.56 7.60 5.99
C GLU A 15 -12.42 6.63 6.32
N VAL A 16 -11.61 6.32 5.31
CA VAL A 16 -10.39 5.51 5.44
C VAL A 16 -9.20 6.42 5.27
N LEU A 17 -8.72 6.98 6.38
CA LEU A 17 -7.73 8.05 6.38
C LEU A 17 -6.54 7.74 5.48
N TYR A 18 -6.34 8.60 4.48
CA TYR A 18 -5.26 8.57 3.51
C TYR A 18 -5.27 7.39 2.52
N ALA A 19 -6.29 6.53 2.53
CA ALA A 19 -6.44 5.42 1.58
C ALA A 19 -7.88 5.29 1.05
N GLU A 20 -8.62 6.40 1.02
CA GLU A 20 -10.02 6.49 0.62
C GLU A 20 -10.23 5.99 -0.82
N ASP A 21 -9.36 6.41 -1.74
CA ASP A 21 -9.40 6.00 -3.15
C ASP A 21 -9.16 4.49 -3.31
N TYR A 22 -8.24 3.93 -2.50
CA TYR A 22 -7.92 2.51 -2.54
C TYR A 22 -9.06 1.64 -1.99
N ASP A 23 -9.65 2.04 -0.85
CA ASP A 23 -10.86 1.42 -0.30
C ASP A 23 -12.00 1.41 -1.33
N PHE A 24 -12.22 2.55 -1.99
CA PHE A 24 -13.28 2.67 -2.99
C PHE A 24 -13.06 1.70 -4.15
N LEU A 25 -11.84 1.62 -4.71
CA LEU A 25 -11.51 0.67 -5.78
C LEU A 25 -11.73 -0.78 -5.35
N CYS A 26 -11.33 -1.17 -4.13
CA CYS A 26 -11.61 -2.49 -3.59
C CYS A 26 -13.11 -2.79 -3.58
N ARG A 27 -13.95 -1.85 -3.12
CA ARG A 27 -15.41 -2.02 -3.09
C ARG A 27 -16.04 -2.07 -4.48
N VAL A 28 -15.53 -1.31 -5.44
CA VAL A 28 -15.93 -1.38 -6.86
C VAL A 28 -15.74 -2.81 -7.37
N ILE A 29 -14.56 -3.40 -7.14
CA ILE A 29 -14.24 -4.76 -7.58
C ILE A 29 -15.10 -5.80 -6.83
N LEU A 30 -15.27 -5.67 -5.52
CA LEU A 30 -16.13 -6.56 -4.72
C LEU A 30 -17.59 -6.55 -5.21
N ASN A 31 -18.06 -5.43 -5.76
CA ASN A 31 -19.39 -5.30 -6.35
C ASN A 31 -19.46 -5.76 -7.82
N LYS A 32 -18.44 -6.49 -8.29
CA LYS A 32 -18.35 -7.09 -9.63
C LYS A 32 -18.41 -6.07 -10.78
N TYR A 33 -18.04 -4.82 -10.52
CA TYR A 33 -17.87 -3.86 -11.60
C TYR A 33 -16.58 -4.17 -12.38
N ASN A 34 -16.65 -4.01 -13.71
CA ASN A 34 -15.49 -4.18 -14.56
C ASN A 34 -14.59 -2.94 -14.46
N VAL A 35 -13.32 -3.17 -14.11
CA VAL A 35 -12.28 -2.12 -14.02
C VAL A 35 -11.31 -2.36 -15.16
N LYS A 36 -11.14 -1.37 -16.03
CA LYS A 36 -10.17 -1.41 -17.14
C LYS A 36 -9.07 -0.39 -16.95
N TYR A 37 -7.85 -0.81 -17.23
CA TYR A 37 -6.67 0.04 -17.30
C TYR A 37 -6.54 0.60 -18.72
N ILE A 38 -6.06 1.84 -18.83
CA ILE A 38 -5.70 2.47 -20.10
C ILE A 38 -4.21 2.71 -20.02
N ASP A 39 -3.45 1.99 -20.84
CA ASP A 39 -1.98 2.09 -20.90
C ASP A 39 -1.53 3.33 -21.68
N LYS A 40 -1.94 4.51 -21.19
CA LYS A 40 -1.54 5.82 -21.73
C LYS A 40 -1.40 6.82 -20.58
N PRO A 41 -0.35 7.65 -20.57
CA PRO A 41 -0.16 8.69 -19.57
C PRO A 41 -1.11 9.88 -19.84
N LEU A 42 -2.37 9.75 -19.39
CA LEU A 42 -3.42 10.76 -19.64
C LEU A 42 -3.45 11.89 -18.59
N ILE A 43 -2.79 11.71 -17.45
CA ILE A 43 -2.87 12.63 -16.31
C ILE A 43 -1.46 13.10 -15.95
N LYS A 44 -1.25 14.42 -15.92
CA LYS A 44 -0.07 15.04 -15.32
C LYS A 44 -0.40 15.48 -13.90
N TYR A 45 0.18 14.82 -12.91
CA TYR A 45 0.01 15.15 -11.49
C TYR A 45 1.24 15.86 -10.93
N ARG A 46 1.04 16.90 -10.11
CA ARG A 46 2.14 17.63 -9.47
C ARG A 46 2.53 16.98 -8.15
N VAL A 47 3.75 16.47 -8.07
CA VAL A 47 4.33 15.96 -6.83
C VAL A 47 5.10 17.08 -6.13
N ARG A 48 4.78 17.36 -4.86
CA ARG A 48 5.51 18.31 -4.01
C ARG A 48 6.26 17.57 -2.92
N PHE A 49 7.56 17.87 -2.75
CA PHE A 49 8.41 17.21 -1.75
C PHE A 49 8.03 17.57 -0.30
N SER A 50 7.50 18.78 -0.07
CA SER A 50 7.00 19.27 1.22
C SER A 50 5.51 19.00 1.45
N GLY A 51 4.86 18.23 0.56
CA GLY A 51 3.43 17.97 0.66
C GLY A 51 3.07 17.08 1.84
N ILE A 52 1.85 17.25 2.38
CA ILE A 52 1.22 16.41 3.42
C ILE A 52 1.32 14.91 3.07
N ASN A 53 1.30 14.58 1.78
CA ASN A 53 1.48 13.21 1.29
C ASN A 53 2.76 12.54 1.81
N LYS A 54 3.87 13.29 1.91
CA LYS A 54 5.15 12.75 2.38
C LYS A 54 5.15 12.53 3.90
N SER A 55 4.56 13.44 4.67
CA SER A 55 4.48 13.30 6.14
C SER A 55 3.52 12.20 6.58
N LYS A 56 2.56 11.81 5.73
CA LYS A 56 1.58 10.76 5.99
C LYS A 56 1.80 9.48 5.19
N GLN A 57 2.89 9.37 4.43
CA GLN A 57 3.18 8.21 3.58
C GLN A 57 3.15 6.88 4.34
N TYR A 58 3.71 6.84 5.56
CA TYR A 58 3.72 5.61 6.36
C TYR A 58 2.30 5.19 6.81
N TYR A 59 1.44 6.17 7.10
CA TYR A 59 0.02 5.90 7.38
C TYR A 59 -0.66 5.33 6.14
N GLN A 60 -0.46 5.95 4.98
CA GLN A 60 -1.02 5.49 3.71
C GLN A 60 -0.65 4.04 3.41
N GLU A 61 0.63 3.69 3.57
CA GLU A 61 1.12 2.34 3.31
C GLU A 61 0.51 1.31 4.27
N ILE A 62 0.44 1.62 5.57
CA ILE A 62 -0.12 0.70 6.57
C ILE A 62 -1.62 0.54 6.39
N VAL A 63 -2.36 1.64 6.25
CA VAL A 63 -3.82 1.60 6.05
C VAL A 63 -4.15 0.85 4.77
N SER A 64 -3.41 1.09 3.68
CA SER A 64 -3.56 0.34 2.42
C SER A 64 -3.31 -1.16 2.60
N GLN A 65 -2.32 -1.56 3.41
CA GLN A 65 -2.09 -2.98 3.70
C GLN A 65 -3.27 -3.61 4.45
N ILE A 66 -3.87 -2.90 5.42
CA ILE A 66 -5.03 -3.38 6.17
C ILE A 66 -6.25 -3.50 5.24
N VAL A 67 -6.52 -2.47 4.43
CA VAL A 67 -7.58 -2.48 3.40
C VAL A 67 -7.43 -3.66 2.46
N ASN A 68 -6.22 -3.92 1.95
CA ASN A 68 -5.95 -5.05 1.07
C ASN A 68 -6.18 -6.41 1.77
N GLU A 69 -5.84 -6.54 3.05
CA GLU A 69 -6.14 -7.75 3.82
C GLU A 69 -7.64 -7.98 3.94
N ASN A 70 -8.41 -6.94 4.25
CA ASN A 70 -9.87 -7.01 4.36
C ASN A 70 -10.50 -7.35 3.02
N TYR A 71 -10.02 -6.72 1.94
CA TYR A 71 -10.43 -7.01 0.58
C TYR A 71 -10.18 -8.49 0.20
N ARG A 72 -8.98 -9.01 0.48
CA ARG A 72 -8.64 -10.42 0.22
C ARG A 72 -9.50 -11.39 1.04
N GLN A 73 -9.81 -11.05 2.28
CA GLN A 73 -10.71 -11.84 3.11
C GLN A 73 -12.15 -11.84 2.57
N ALA A 74 -12.64 -10.68 2.12
CA ALA A 74 -13.95 -10.55 1.51
C ALA A 74 -14.05 -11.37 0.21
N LEU A 75 -13.00 -11.37 -0.63
CA LEU A 75 -12.92 -12.20 -1.84
C LEU A 75 -12.94 -13.70 -1.52
N LYS A 76 -12.11 -14.16 -0.57
CA LYS A 76 -11.95 -15.60 -0.26
C LYS A 76 -13.16 -16.19 0.47
N ASN A 77 -13.62 -15.50 1.52
CA ASN A 77 -14.52 -16.07 2.50
C ASN A 77 -15.96 -15.52 2.39
N ARG A 78 -16.25 -14.68 1.39
CA ARG A 78 -17.48 -13.88 1.30
C ARG A 78 -17.80 -13.12 2.60
N LYS A 79 -16.77 -12.83 3.40
CA LYS A 79 -16.93 -12.05 4.63
C LYS A 79 -17.36 -10.62 4.27
N ILE A 80 -18.17 -10.03 5.14
CA ILE A 80 -18.59 -8.65 5.02
C ILE A 80 -17.35 -7.76 5.09
N TYR A 81 -17.11 -7.00 4.02
CA TYR A 81 -16.05 -6.00 3.99
C TYR A 81 -16.38 -4.88 4.97
N ASN A 82 -15.52 -4.67 5.98
CA ASN A 82 -15.70 -3.61 6.97
C ASN A 82 -14.63 -2.52 6.78
N PRO A 83 -15.02 -1.35 6.24
CA PRO A 83 -14.11 -0.23 6.02
C PRO A 83 -13.53 0.34 7.32
N SER A 84 -14.22 0.23 8.46
CA SER A 84 -13.79 0.84 9.73
C SER A 84 -12.84 -0.04 10.54
N GLU A 85 -12.57 -1.27 10.09
CA GLU A 85 -11.71 -2.21 10.82
C GLU A 85 -10.26 -1.72 10.93
N TYR A 86 -9.78 -0.89 9.99
CA TYR A 86 -8.43 -0.34 10.08
C TYR A 86 -8.22 0.47 11.35
N ILE A 87 -9.25 1.15 11.87
CA ILE A 87 -9.17 1.95 13.09
C ILE A 87 -8.77 1.08 14.28
N LYS A 88 -9.31 -0.15 14.35
CA LYS A 88 -9.00 -1.11 15.43
C LYS A 88 -7.59 -1.68 15.32
N ARG A 89 -7.04 -1.71 14.11
CA ARG A 89 -5.74 -2.34 13.80
C ARG A 89 -4.60 -1.33 13.68
N LEU A 90 -4.93 -0.05 13.52
CA LEU A 90 -3.98 1.03 13.41
C LEU A 90 -3.57 1.49 14.82
N ASP A 91 -2.37 1.09 15.22
CA ASP A 91 -1.71 1.54 16.44
C ASP A 91 -0.53 2.46 16.08
N SER A 92 -0.35 3.54 16.82
CA SER A 92 0.76 4.48 16.65
C SER A 92 2.12 3.76 16.76
N ASN A 93 2.24 2.74 17.61
CA ASN A 93 3.46 1.94 17.72
C ASN A 93 3.77 1.15 16.44
N ILE A 94 2.74 0.66 15.74
CA ILE A 94 2.91 -0.05 14.46
C ILE A 94 3.45 0.93 13.41
N VAL A 95 2.90 2.14 13.37
CA VAL A 95 3.33 3.18 12.44
C VAL A 95 4.79 3.57 12.70
N GLU A 96 5.17 3.82 13.95
CA GLU A 96 6.54 4.20 14.29
C GLU A 96 7.51 3.04 14.01
N LYS A 97 7.14 1.80 14.34
CA LYS A 97 7.97 0.62 14.02
C LYS A 97 8.17 0.47 12.52
N PHE A 98 7.14 0.71 11.71
CA PHE A 98 7.23 0.66 10.26
C PHE A 98 8.14 1.75 9.70
N LYS A 99 7.99 2.98 10.21
CA LYS A 99 8.85 4.13 9.90
C LYS A 99 10.32 3.85 10.21
N VAL A 100 10.64 3.34 11.40
CA VAL A 100 12.01 2.96 11.80
C VAL A 100 12.58 1.88 10.88
N ASN A 101 11.80 0.87 10.53
CA ASN A 101 12.25 -0.17 9.59
C ASN A 101 12.54 0.39 8.20
N ASN A 102 11.76 1.36 7.74
CA ASN A 102 12.00 2.02 6.46
C ASN A 102 13.27 2.88 6.49
N MET A 103 13.54 3.62 7.57
CA MET A 103 14.80 4.35 7.72
C MET A 103 16.00 3.42 7.64
N LYS A 104 15.98 2.32 8.40
CA LYS A 104 17.05 1.30 8.38
C LYS A 104 17.25 0.67 7.00
N PHE A 105 16.18 0.54 6.23
CA PHE A 105 16.25 0.02 4.86
C PHE A 105 16.94 1.01 3.91
N GLU A 106 16.62 2.30 4.03
CA GLU A 106 17.30 3.33 3.23
C GLU A 106 18.78 3.47 3.64
N GLU A 107 19.10 3.45 4.93
CA GLU A 107 20.48 3.40 5.42
C GLU A 107 21.26 2.22 4.83
N ALA A 108 20.64 1.03 4.81
CA ALA A 108 21.27 -0.15 4.23
C ALA A 108 21.52 -0.01 2.71
N LYS A 109 20.66 0.71 1.98
CA LYS A 109 20.88 1.02 0.56
C LYS A 109 22.01 2.02 0.36
N GLU A 110 22.10 3.06 1.20
CA GLU A 110 23.20 4.02 1.11
C GLU A 110 24.54 3.31 1.33
N LEU A 111 24.63 2.38 2.30
CA LEU A 111 25.83 1.55 2.47
C LEU A 111 26.21 0.76 1.20
N ILE A 112 25.23 0.25 0.46
CA ILE A 112 25.48 -0.44 -0.81
C ILE A 112 26.02 0.52 -1.87
N ARG A 113 25.51 1.76 -1.91
CA ARG A 113 25.98 2.82 -2.83
C ARG A 113 27.39 3.29 -2.49
N GLU A 114 27.73 3.37 -1.20
CA GLU A 114 29.07 3.70 -0.68
C GLU A 114 30.09 2.55 -0.79
N ASN A 115 29.86 1.57 -1.66
CA ASN A 115 30.70 0.37 -1.86
C ASN A 115 30.81 -0.59 -0.65
N LYS A 116 30.09 -0.37 0.46
CA LYS A 116 30.01 -1.33 1.59
C LYS A 116 28.92 -2.39 1.35
N LYS A 117 28.99 -3.04 0.18
CA LYS A 117 27.92 -3.91 -0.36
C LYS A 117 27.54 -5.07 0.56
N ILE A 118 28.54 -5.79 1.08
CA ILE A 118 28.32 -6.97 1.94
C ILE A 118 27.53 -6.59 3.19
N ILE A 119 27.97 -5.55 3.90
CA ILE A 119 27.33 -5.06 5.12
C ILE A 119 25.91 -4.59 4.83
N GLY A 120 25.70 -3.84 3.75
CA GLY A 120 24.36 -3.40 3.35
C GLY A 120 23.42 -4.56 3.03
N ILE A 121 23.90 -5.60 2.33
CA ILE A 121 23.11 -6.80 2.02
C ILE A 121 22.76 -7.58 3.29
N ILE A 122 23.71 -7.76 4.22
CA ILE A 122 23.46 -8.41 5.51
C ILE A 122 22.39 -7.64 6.29
N ASN A 123 22.48 -6.31 6.34
CA ASN A 123 21.50 -5.47 7.02
C ASN A 123 20.09 -5.60 6.42
N ILE A 124 19.97 -5.65 5.09
CA ILE A 124 18.70 -5.91 4.41
C ILE A 124 18.16 -7.29 4.78
N LEU A 125 18.97 -8.34 4.71
CA LEU A 125 18.57 -9.71 5.07
C LEU A 125 18.07 -9.78 6.52
N PHE A 126 18.82 -9.19 7.45
CA PHE A 126 18.44 -9.14 8.86
C PHE A 126 17.12 -8.39 9.08
N LEU A 127 16.93 -7.27 8.39
CA LEU A 127 15.68 -6.50 8.45
C LEU A 127 14.49 -7.32 7.94
N LEU A 128 14.66 -8.06 6.85
CA LEU A 128 13.62 -8.95 6.32
C LEU A 128 13.27 -10.05 7.32
N LEU A 129 14.26 -10.70 7.93
CA LEU A 129 14.01 -11.72 8.96
C LEU A 129 13.22 -11.15 10.14
N LYS A 130 13.62 -9.96 10.64
CA LYS A 130 13.02 -9.32 11.81
C LYS A 130 11.62 -8.76 11.56
N SER A 131 11.36 -8.18 10.38
CA SER A 131 10.11 -7.46 10.08
C SER A 131 9.22 -8.25 9.13
N LYS A 132 8.16 -8.86 9.66
CA LYS A 132 7.10 -9.51 8.85
C LYS A 132 6.45 -8.52 7.88
N ILE A 133 6.24 -7.29 8.33
CA ILE A 133 5.65 -6.21 7.52
C ILE A 133 6.56 -5.89 6.33
N LYS A 134 7.88 -5.71 6.57
CA LYS A 134 8.84 -5.41 5.49
C LYS A 134 8.98 -6.54 4.48
N ARG A 135 8.98 -7.80 4.95
CA ARG A 135 8.93 -8.98 4.07
C ARG A 135 7.71 -8.94 3.14
N LYS A 136 6.53 -8.70 3.69
CA LYS A 136 5.29 -8.64 2.92
C LYS A 136 5.33 -7.53 1.87
N GLU A 137 5.85 -6.36 2.25
CA GLU A 137 6.04 -5.23 1.33
C GLU A 137 6.96 -5.60 0.16
N MET A 138 8.10 -6.24 0.43
CA MET A 138 9.05 -6.68 -0.59
C MET A 138 8.46 -7.73 -1.53
N ILE A 139 7.74 -8.71 -0.98
CA ILE A 139 7.05 -9.74 -1.79
C ILE A 139 6.01 -9.09 -2.70
N ASN A 140 5.20 -8.17 -2.19
CA ASN A 140 4.20 -7.47 -3.00
C ASN A 140 4.84 -6.67 -4.14
N LYS A 141 5.94 -5.94 -3.86
CA LYS A 141 6.70 -5.20 -4.89
C LYS A 141 7.30 -6.13 -5.93
N PHE A 142 7.85 -7.27 -5.51
CA PHE A 142 8.38 -8.28 -6.42
C PHE A 142 7.27 -8.86 -7.32
N CYS A 143 6.14 -9.26 -6.75
CA CYS A 143 4.99 -9.74 -7.52
C CYS A 143 4.49 -8.70 -8.53
N LEU A 144 4.40 -7.42 -8.15
CA LEU A 144 4.04 -6.34 -9.07
C LEU A 144 5.03 -6.25 -10.24
N ASN A 145 6.33 -6.28 -9.96
CA ASN A 145 7.34 -6.25 -11.01
C ASN A 145 7.32 -7.50 -11.91
N CYS A 146 6.91 -8.66 -11.40
CA CYS A 146 6.75 -9.86 -12.23
C CYS A 146 5.50 -9.79 -13.11
N VAL A 147 4.38 -9.29 -12.57
CA VAL A 147 3.10 -9.19 -13.30
C VAL A 147 3.16 -8.08 -14.35
N CYS A 148 3.77 -6.94 -14.02
CA CYS A 148 3.90 -5.79 -14.92
C CYS A 148 5.08 -5.91 -15.91
N LYS A 149 5.85 -7.00 -15.88
CA LYS A 149 6.91 -7.28 -16.88
C LYS A 149 6.42 -8.10 -18.09
N PHE A 150 5.13 -8.41 -18.14
CA PHE A 150 4.48 -9.10 -19.27
C PHE A 150 3.57 -8.14 -20.04
N GLU A 151 4.06 -6.97 -20.45
CA GLU A 151 3.47 -6.14 -21.51
C GLU A 151 4.60 -5.45 -22.29
#